data_AF-A0A661F6U5-F1
#
_entry.id   AF-A0A661F6U5-F1
#
_cell.length_a   1.000
_cell.length_b   1.000
_cell.length_c   1.000
_cell.angle_alpha   90.00
_cell.angle_beta   90.00
_cell.angle_gamma   90.00
#
_symmetry.space_group_name_H-M   'P 1'
#
loop_
_entity.id
_entity.type
_entity.pdbx_description
1 polymer ?
#
loop_
_entity_poly.entity_id
_entity_poly.type
_entity_poly.pdbx_seq_one_letter_code
_entity_poly.pdbx_strand_id
1 'polypeptide(L)'
;MLGVLKVFICMLLFLGAMSSAVAAELPRFLKSADASAFFQGADHFGEIDKNQPVAAVYKRDQQLGYIFINSDFVSSIGYSGKPIHMLVAINMEGVLQKIELVEHHEPIVLIGIPEKKITALFDDYIGRNIVSLARGEEKEHQIDAVSGATVTVMVMDDTVLRSAIKVARLFGLGGLKAKQKETGPQAFVDLSVEREEDWVSLLTDGSVRRLKLTVDQVSQSFERAGNSVAANRPESDVGQDTFIELYAALVSVPSVGKALLGPAEYKNMQKRLEPGQQAILLAGNGLYSFKGSGYVRGGIFDRFQLLQGDSSVRFHDYHHKRLKEPKAEGAPYFKEVALFILPTDIPFNPAKPWVIELLIGRAVGPTKKGFLTINLENQTAEHYLKYEQPKMVEGDLLADEPIATPVWKKMWQAKTVEI
;
A
#
# COMPACT_ATOMS: atom_id res chain seq x y z
N MET A 1 34.85 -41.03 -13.32
CA MET A 1 34.19 -39.92 -14.04
C MET A 1 32.87 -39.46 -13.41
N LEU A 2 32.04 -40.34 -12.84
CA LEU A 2 30.78 -39.96 -12.18
C LEU A 2 30.92 -39.19 -10.85
N GLY A 3 32.02 -39.37 -10.11
CA GLY A 3 32.23 -38.69 -8.81
C GLY A 3 32.53 -37.19 -8.94
N VAL A 4 33.25 -36.79 -9.98
CA VAL A 4 33.63 -35.38 -10.23
C VAL A 4 32.41 -34.56 -10.69
N LEU A 5 31.47 -35.19 -11.42
CA LEU A 5 30.25 -34.54 -11.90
C LEU A 5 29.26 -34.22 -10.76
N LYS A 6 29.19 -35.06 -9.71
CA LYS A 6 28.33 -34.80 -8.54
C LYS A 6 28.84 -33.64 -7.67
N VAL A 7 30.16 -33.48 -7.55
CA VAL A 7 30.75 -32.36 -6.80
C VAL A 7 30.53 -31.04 -7.53
N PHE A 8 30.60 -31.02 -8.86
CA PHE A 8 30.33 -29.82 -9.66
C PHE A 8 28.85 -29.40 -9.62
N ILE A 9 27.91 -30.35 -9.59
CA ILE A 9 26.47 -30.06 -9.49
C ILE A 9 26.08 -29.55 -8.08
N CYS A 10 26.69 -30.08 -7.02
CA CYS A 10 26.48 -29.52 -5.67
C CYS A 10 27.09 -28.12 -5.51
N MET A 11 28.18 -27.79 -6.21
CA MET A 11 28.80 -26.46 -6.15
C MET A 11 28.02 -25.41 -6.97
N LEU A 12 27.35 -25.82 -8.06
CA LEU A 12 26.45 -24.97 -8.84
C LEU A 12 25.10 -24.70 -8.16
N LEU A 13 24.62 -25.63 -7.31
CA LEU A 13 23.39 -25.43 -6.53
C LEU A 13 23.57 -24.51 -5.30
N PHE A 14 24.81 -24.30 -4.84
CA PHE A 14 25.12 -23.37 -3.74
C PHE A 14 25.36 -21.92 -4.19
N LEU A 15 25.53 -21.65 -5.49
CA LEU A 15 25.69 -20.29 -6.03
C LEU A 15 24.36 -19.61 -6.39
N GLY A 16 23.22 -20.30 -6.32
CA GLY A 16 21.93 -19.86 -6.84
C GLY A 16 20.97 -19.20 -5.84
N ALA A 17 21.44 -18.75 -4.68
CA ALA A 17 20.58 -18.08 -3.69
C ALA A 17 21.33 -17.06 -2.82
N MET A 18 22.19 -16.23 -3.41
CA MET A 18 22.38 -14.90 -2.82
C MET A 18 21.20 -14.05 -3.27
N SER A 19 20.14 -14.04 -2.46
CA SER A 19 19.26 -12.87 -2.42
C SER A 19 20.18 -11.69 -2.16
N SER A 20 20.37 -10.83 -3.17
CA SER A 20 20.90 -9.51 -2.93
C SER A 20 19.88 -8.82 -2.03
N ALA A 21 20.09 -8.91 -0.71
CA ALA A 21 19.46 -8.00 0.22
C ALA A 21 19.85 -6.61 -0.29
N VAL A 22 18.85 -5.87 -0.81
CA VAL A 22 19.06 -4.48 -1.20
C VAL A 22 19.64 -3.81 0.04
N ALA A 23 20.84 -3.26 -0.09
CA ALA A 23 21.49 -2.61 1.03
C ALA A 23 20.60 -1.45 1.49
N ALA A 24 20.40 -1.34 2.80
CA ALA A 24 19.68 -0.21 3.37
C ALA A 24 20.27 1.12 2.87
N GLU A 25 19.41 2.08 2.56
CA GLU A 25 19.78 3.39 2.07
C GLU A 25 20.13 4.36 3.22
N LEU A 26 19.55 4.17 4.41
CA LEU A 26 19.80 5.06 5.56
C LEU A 26 21.29 5.35 5.84
N PRO A 27 22.22 4.36 5.84
CA PRO A 27 23.64 4.60 6.05
C PRO A 27 24.28 5.52 5.01
N ARG A 28 23.74 5.61 3.79
CA ARG A 28 24.24 6.52 2.74
C ARG A 28 23.97 7.97 3.12
N PHE A 29 22.79 8.24 3.67
CA PHE A 29 22.33 9.60 3.94
C PHE A 29 22.69 10.12 5.34
N LEU A 30 22.87 9.24 6.34
CA LEU A 30 23.30 9.68 7.67
C LEU A 30 24.77 10.13 7.75
N LYS A 31 25.63 9.72 6.80
CA LYS A 31 27.05 10.13 6.78
C LYS A 31 27.26 11.64 6.72
N SER A 32 26.33 12.36 6.11
CA SER A 32 26.38 13.81 5.91
C SER A 32 25.31 14.57 6.69
N ALA A 33 24.48 13.87 7.47
CA ALA A 33 23.39 14.46 8.24
C ALA A 33 23.89 14.98 9.59
N ASP A 34 23.34 16.10 10.04
CA ASP A 34 23.55 16.63 11.39
C ASP A 34 22.32 16.28 12.26
N ALA A 35 22.53 15.59 13.38
CA ALA A 35 21.46 15.21 14.31
C ALA A 35 20.67 16.42 14.82
N SER A 36 21.35 17.54 15.05
CA SER A 36 20.73 18.78 15.54
C SER A 36 19.74 19.39 14.53
N ALA A 37 19.86 19.02 13.24
CA ALA A 37 18.96 19.46 12.20
C ALA A 37 17.61 18.72 12.24
N PHE A 38 17.48 17.58 12.93
CA PHE A 38 16.25 16.76 12.97
C PHE A 38 15.53 16.83 14.32
N PHE A 39 16.28 17.04 15.40
CA PHE A 39 15.74 17.22 16.73
C PHE A 39 16.44 18.39 17.41
N GLN A 40 15.68 19.30 17.99
CA GLN A 40 16.25 20.46 18.66
C GLN A 40 17.14 20.01 19.84
N GLY A 41 18.44 20.29 19.73
CA GLY A 41 19.43 19.97 20.74
C GLY A 41 19.93 18.53 20.74
N ALA A 42 19.63 17.74 19.71
CA ALA A 42 20.33 16.48 19.47
C ALA A 42 21.80 16.72 19.14
N ASP A 43 22.65 15.75 19.48
CA ASP A 43 24.10 15.82 19.27
C ASP A 43 24.67 14.62 18.49
N HIS A 44 24.02 13.46 18.47
CA HIS A 44 24.46 12.33 17.65
C HIS A 44 23.34 11.35 17.25
N PHE A 45 23.64 10.54 16.25
CA PHE A 45 22.87 9.35 15.88
C PHE A 45 23.47 8.11 16.53
N GLY A 46 22.62 7.19 16.97
CA GLY A 46 23.03 5.86 17.41
C GLY A 46 23.45 4.96 16.25
N GLU A 47 23.89 3.75 16.59
CA GLU A 47 24.19 2.73 15.59
C GLU A 47 22.94 2.34 14.79
N ILE A 48 23.12 2.08 13.49
CA ILE A 48 22.06 1.58 12.62
C ILE A 48 22.00 0.06 12.78
N ASP A 49 20.83 -0.46 13.15
CA ASP A 49 20.62 -1.91 13.21
C ASP A 49 20.72 -2.51 11.79
N LYS A 50 21.48 -3.61 11.66
CA LYS A 50 21.70 -4.30 10.38
C LYS A 50 20.42 -4.93 9.81
N ASN A 51 19.46 -5.26 10.66
CA ASN A 51 18.19 -5.89 10.29
C ASN A 51 17.04 -4.89 10.19
N GLN A 52 17.21 -3.69 10.78
CA GLN A 52 16.20 -2.63 10.80
C GLN A 52 16.89 -1.31 10.51
N PRO A 53 16.79 -0.76 9.30
CA PRO A 53 17.54 0.43 8.90
C PRO A 53 16.96 1.71 9.52
N VAL A 54 17.17 1.86 10.82
CA VAL A 54 16.75 2.96 11.69
C VAL A 54 17.91 3.30 12.61
N ALA A 55 18.12 4.58 12.88
CA ALA A 55 19.03 5.05 13.92
C ALA A 55 18.24 5.76 15.03
N ALA A 56 18.62 5.53 16.28
CA ALA A 56 18.15 6.36 17.39
C ALA A 56 18.80 7.75 17.31
N VAL A 57 18.08 8.79 17.75
CA VAL A 57 18.62 10.16 17.84
C VAL A 57 18.73 10.55 19.29
N TYR A 58 19.88 11.08 19.69
CA TYR A 58 20.21 11.35 21.09
C TYR A 58 20.54 12.81 21.35
N LYS A 59 20.28 13.21 22.60
CA LYS A 59 20.87 14.37 23.26
C LYS A 59 21.60 13.86 24.50
N ARG A 60 22.92 13.80 24.45
CA ARG A 60 23.75 13.08 25.43
C ARG A 60 23.24 11.64 25.56
N ASP A 61 22.90 11.19 26.76
CA ASP A 61 22.41 9.83 27.00
C ASP A 61 20.88 9.70 26.85
N GLN A 62 20.16 10.79 26.55
CA GLN A 62 18.72 10.77 26.38
C GLN A 62 18.35 10.52 24.92
N GLN A 63 17.68 9.39 24.65
CA GLN A 63 17.07 9.14 23.36
C GLN A 63 15.87 10.06 23.16
N LEU A 64 15.87 10.82 22.07
CA LEU A 64 14.78 11.73 21.68
C LEU A 64 13.79 11.07 20.72
N GLY A 65 14.24 10.10 19.95
CA GLY A 65 13.42 9.44 18.93
C GLY A 65 14.26 8.62 17.96
N TYR A 66 13.73 8.48 16.75
CA TYR A 66 14.32 7.70 15.67
C TYR A 66 14.39 8.51 14.37
N ILE A 67 15.38 8.19 13.55
CA ILE A 67 15.51 8.65 12.17
C ILE A 67 15.63 7.45 11.23
N PHE A 68 14.95 7.54 10.10
CA PHE A 68 14.93 6.48 9.09
C PHE A 68 14.69 7.10 7.70
N ILE A 69 14.81 6.28 6.66
CA ILE A 69 14.50 6.68 5.29
C ILE A 69 13.26 5.95 4.79
N ASN A 70 12.30 6.67 4.20
CA ASN A 70 11.01 6.10 3.77
C ASN A 70 11.18 4.89 2.84
N SER A 71 12.12 4.97 1.90
CA SER A 71 12.39 3.96 0.86
C SER A 71 12.88 2.62 1.39
N ASP A 72 13.43 2.58 2.61
CA ASP A 72 13.86 1.33 3.25
C ASP A 72 12.67 0.54 3.82
N PHE A 73 11.49 1.16 3.92
CA PHE A 73 10.29 0.57 4.52
C PHE A 73 9.14 0.37 3.53
N VAL A 74 9.04 1.22 2.52
CA VAL A 74 7.98 1.16 1.50
C VAL A 74 8.52 1.56 0.12
N SER A 75 7.90 1.05 -0.94
CA SER A 75 8.24 1.47 -2.31
C SER A 75 7.86 2.93 -2.50
N SER A 76 8.86 3.79 -2.72
CA SER A 76 8.70 5.23 -2.95
C SER A 76 8.92 5.63 -4.41
N ILE A 77 8.63 4.71 -5.35
CA ILE A 77 8.82 4.92 -6.77
C ILE A 77 7.72 5.84 -7.32
N GLY A 78 8.14 6.94 -7.95
CA GLY A 78 7.27 7.91 -8.63
C GLY A 78 7.33 7.81 -10.15
N TYR A 79 7.18 8.93 -10.85
CA TYR A 79 7.21 8.99 -12.31
C TYR A 79 8.56 8.56 -12.90
N SER A 80 9.65 8.82 -12.18
CA SER A 80 11.01 8.54 -12.70
C SER A 80 11.34 7.05 -12.74
N GLY A 81 10.53 6.19 -12.11
CA GLY A 81 10.85 4.78 -11.90
C GLY A 81 11.98 4.55 -10.88
N LYS A 82 12.50 5.62 -10.26
CA LYS A 82 13.50 5.56 -9.19
C LYS A 82 12.84 5.91 -7.84
N PRO A 83 13.37 5.39 -6.72
CA PRO A 83 12.88 5.75 -5.40
C PRO A 83 13.03 7.25 -5.12
N ILE A 84 12.08 7.80 -4.37
CA ILE A 84 12.16 9.13 -3.76
C ILE A 84 12.58 8.93 -2.30
N HIS A 85 13.75 9.45 -1.94
CA HIS A 85 14.38 9.26 -0.65
C HIS A 85 14.13 10.46 0.25
N MET A 86 13.49 10.21 1.39
CA MET A 86 13.23 11.22 2.40
C MET A 86 13.60 10.70 3.78
N LEU A 87 14.43 11.47 4.48
CA LEU A 87 14.73 11.24 5.88
C LEU A 87 13.54 11.69 6.72
N VAL A 88 13.12 10.83 7.65
CA VAL A 88 11.97 11.08 8.52
C VAL A 88 12.42 10.90 9.97
N ALA A 89 12.18 11.93 10.78
CA ALA A 89 12.47 11.96 12.20
C ALA A 89 11.16 11.88 13.00
N ILE A 90 11.08 10.94 13.95
CA ILE A 90 9.89 10.67 14.77
C ILE A 90 10.28 10.51 16.24
N ASN A 91 9.57 11.18 17.14
CA ASN A 91 9.85 11.10 18.58
C ASN A 91 9.27 9.82 19.22
N MET A 92 9.54 9.63 20.51
CA MET A 92 9.10 8.44 21.26
C MET A 92 7.58 8.31 21.39
N GLU A 93 6.84 9.42 21.29
CA GLU A 93 5.37 9.47 21.29
C GLU A 93 4.76 9.19 19.91
N GLY A 94 5.58 9.01 18.88
CA GLY A 94 5.12 8.79 17.50
C GLY A 94 4.76 10.07 16.75
N VAL A 95 5.29 11.21 17.18
CA VAL A 95 5.07 12.52 16.57
C VAL A 95 6.21 12.85 15.60
N LEU A 96 5.86 13.20 14.36
CA LEU A 96 6.83 13.63 13.35
C LEU A 96 7.52 14.93 13.77
N GLN A 97 8.86 14.94 13.70
CA GLN A 97 9.69 16.08 14.07
C GLN A 97 10.25 16.80 12.85
N LYS A 98 10.62 16.04 11.83
CA LYS A 98 11.15 16.58 10.58
C LYS A 98 11.02 15.58 9.44
N ILE A 99 10.83 16.09 8.24
CA ILE A 99 10.96 15.36 6.98
C ILE A 99 11.94 16.13 6.10
N GLU A 100 12.89 15.44 5.50
CA GLU A 100 13.89 16.06 4.62
C GLU A 100 14.00 15.26 3.33
N LEU A 101 13.70 15.90 2.20
CA LEU A 101 13.91 15.34 0.87
C LEU A 101 15.42 15.32 0.57
N VAL A 102 16.01 14.13 0.50
CA VAL A 102 17.47 13.97 0.36
C VAL A 102 17.90 13.53 -1.03
N GLU A 103 17.04 12.82 -1.76
CA GLU A 103 17.31 12.47 -3.16
C GLU A 103 16.00 12.17 -3.90
N HIS A 104 15.86 12.72 -5.11
CA HIS A 104 14.80 12.33 -6.05
C HIS A 104 15.26 12.50 -7.49
N HIS A 105 14.59 11.80 -8.39
CA HIS A 105 14.82 11.90 -9.85
C HIS A 105 13.55 12.31 -10.60
N GLU A 106 12.55 12.79 -9.86
CA GLU A 106 11.26 13.19 -10.39
C GLU A 106 11.39 14.43 -11.31
N PRO A 107 10.66 14.48 -12.43
CA PRO A 107 10.76 15.57 -13.40
C PRO A 107 10.12 16.89 -12.93
N ILE A 108 9.98 17.12 -11.63
CA ILE A 108 9.31 18.29 -11.03
C ILE A 108 10.00 19.61 -11.38
N VAL A 109 11.34 19.62 -11.45
CA VAL A 109 12.11 20.81 -11.84
C VAL A 109 12.02 21.03 -13.36
N LEU A 110 11.97 19.94 -14.14
CA LEU A 110 11.85 20.02 -15.60
C LEU A 110 10.53 20.63 -16.05
N ILE A 111 9.46 20.45 -15.27
CA ILE A 111 8.16 21.11 -15.47
C ILE A 111 8.07 22.49 -14.80
N GLY A 112 9.18 23.02 -14.29
CA GLY A 112 9.29 24.38 -13.75
C GLY A 112 8.82 24.58 -12.31
N ILE A 113 8.60 23.50 -11.54
CA ILE A 113 8.21 23.59 -10.13
C ILE A 113 9.48 23.60 -9.26
N PRO A 114 9.75 24.68 -8.49
CA PRO A 114 10.89 24.72 -7.59
C PRO A 114 10.76 23.66 -6.50
N GLU A 115 11.84 22.92 -6.24
CA GLU A 115 11.89 21.87 -5.20
C GLU A 115 11.47 22.40 -3.82
N LYS A 116 11.87 23.64 -3.47
CA LYS A 116 11.46 24.30 -2.22
C LYS A 116 9.94 24.39 -2.03
N LYS A 117 9.16 24.47 -3.11
CA LYS A 117 7.70 24.45 -3.01
C LYS A 117 7.16 23.07 -2.64
N ILE A 118 7.85 22.02 -3.04
CA ILE A 118 7.49 20.63 -2.70
C ILE A 118 7.90 20.34 -1.26
N THR A 119 9.11 20.72 -0.86
CA THR A 119 9.58 20.47 0.52
C THR A 119 8.75 21.23 1.56
N ALA A 120 8.29 22.45 1.25
CA ALA A 120 7.43 23.23 2.13
C ALA A 120 6.07 22.55 2.42
N LEU A 121 5.60 21.63 1.56
CA LEU A 121 4.36 20.88 1.84
C LEU A 121 4.52 19.93 3.04
N PHE A 122 5.76 19.53 3.35
CA PHE A 122 6.05 18.62 4.45
C PHE A 122 6.21 19.34 5.80
N ASP A 123 6.29 20.68 5.81
CA ASP A 123 6.31 21.45 7.05
C ASP A 123 5.00 21.26 7.84
N ASP A 124 3.88 21.10 7.15
CA ASP A 124 2.55 20.85 7.76
C ASP A 124 2.44 19.48 8.45
N TYR A 125 3.40 18.56 8.24
CA TYR A 125 3.42 17.24 8.86
C TYR A 125 4.14 17.26 10.22
N ILE A 126 4.96 18.29 10.47
CA ILE A 126 5.67 18.43 11.72
C ILE A 126 4.65 18.63 12.85
N GLY A 127 4.79 17.85 13.93
CA GLY A 127 3.86 17.84 15.04
C GLY A 127 2.68 16.88 14.89
N ARG A 128 2.53 16.18 13.75
CA ARG A 128 1.47 15.18 13.58
C ARG A 128 1.78 13.87 14.30
N ASN A 129 0.76 13.29 14.91
CA ASN A 129 0.86 12.02 15.63
C ASN A 129 0.49 10.85 14.71
N ILE A 130 1.51 10.07 14.33
CA ILE A 130 1.37 8.93 13.44
C ILE A 130 0.64 7.77 14.11
N VAL A 131 0.68 7.68 15.45
CA VAL A 131 -0.02 6.66 16.21
C VAL A 131 -1.53 6.90 16.18
N SER A 132 -1.97 8.15 16.33
CA SER A 132 -3.39 8.54 16.17
C SER A 132 -3.89 8.22 14.77
N LEU A 133 -3.10 8.56 13.74
CA LEU A 133 -3.41 8.22 12.34
C LEU A 133 -3.53 6.70 12.14
N ALA A 134 -2.58 5.91 12.67
CA ALA A 134 -2.60 4.45 12.57
C ALA A 134 -3.81 3.79 13.27
N ARG A 135 -4.42 4.47 14.25
CA ARG A 135 -5.64 4.04 14.94
C ARG A 135 -6.93 4.53 14.26
N GLY A 136 -6.82 5.38 13.23
CA GLY A 136 -7.96 6.02 12.57
C GLY A 136 -8.62 7.12 13.40
N GLU A 137 -7.92 7.65 14.40
CA GLU A 137 -8.40 8.73 15.28
C GLU A 137 -8.23 10.12 14.61
N GLU A 138 -7.28 10.22 13.68
CA GLU A 138 -7.08 11.39 12.83
C GLU A 138 -7.45 11.05 11.38
N LYS A 139 -8.03 12.02 10.66
CA LYS A 139 -8.28 11.89 9.22
C LYS A 139 -6.96 12.00 8.45
N GLU A 140 -6.88 11.30 7.32
CA GLU A 140 -5.79 11.51 6.36
C GLU A 140 -5.70 12.97 5.92
N HIS A 141 -4.47 13.42 5.72
CA HIS A 141 -4.16 14.79 5.38
C HIS A 141 -4.61 15.11 3.95
N GLN A 142 -5.22 16.28 3.77
CA GLN A 142 -5.49 16.81 2.43
C GLN A 142 -4.24 17.50 1.90
N ILE A 143 -3.62 16.91 0.88
CA ILE A 143 -2.46 17.49 0.20
C ILE A 143 -2.89 18.69 -0.66
N ASP A 144 -2.28 19.87 -0.48
CA ASP A 144 -2.33 20.96 -1.47
C ASP A 144 -1.35 20.66 -2.61
N ALA A 145 -1.75 19.78 -3.53
CA ALA A 145 -0.83 19.31 -4.55
C ALA A 145 -0.61 20.37 -5.65
N VAL A 146 0.66 20.62 -5.96
CA VAL A 146 1.07 21.52 -7.06
C VAL A 146 0.73 20.86 -8.40
N SER A 147 0.02 21.58 -9.28
CA SER A 147 -0.29 21.08 -10.63
C SER A 147 0.99 20.75 -11.38
N GLY A 148 1.02 19.54 -11.95
CA GLY A 148 2.18 18.99 -12.65
C GLY A 148 3.05 18.05 -11.79
N ALA A 149 3.07 18.21 -10.47
CA ALA A 149 3.83 17.35 -9.54
C ALA A 149 2.92 16.52 -8.62
N THR A 150 1.62 16.48 -8.88
CA THR A 150 0.62 15.86 -8.00
C THR A 150 1.02 14.45 -7.57
N VAL A 151 1.46 13.60 -8.50
CA VAL A 151 1.78 12.21 -8.13
C VAL A 151 3.05 12.08 -7.34
N THR A 152 4.09 12.81 -7.74
CA THR A 152 5.32 12.89 -6.97
C THR A 152 5.03 13.27 -5.52
N VAL A 153 4.22 14.31 -5.30
CA VAL A 153 3.82 14.74 -3.95
C VAL A 153 3.01 13.66 -3.22
N MET A 154 2.08 12.99 -3.90
CA MET A 154 1.28 11.90 -3.30
C MET A 154 2.10 10.65 -2.97
N VAL A 155 3.14 10.35 -3.74
CA VAL A 155 4.09 9.27 -3.42
C VAL A 155 4.90 9.67 -2.19
N MET A 156 5.40 10.91 -2.15
CA MET A 156 6.13 11.41 -0.98
C MET A 156 5.26 11.40 0.29
N ASP A 157 4.02 11.90 0.23
CA ASP A 157 3.06 11.86 1.35
C ASP A 157 2.79 10.43 1.84
N ASP A 158 2.28 9.57 0.96
CA ASP A 158 1.90 8.20 1.31
C ASP A 158 3.07 7.42 1.91
N THR A 159 4.27 7.60 1.33
CA THR A 159 5.45 6.86 1.77
C THR A 159 5.98 7.36 3.11
N VAL A 160 5.90 8.66 3.42
CA VAL A 160 6.23 9.18 4.77
C VAL A 160 5.30 8.57 5.80
N LEU A 161 3.99 8.67 5.56
CA LEU A 161 3.01 8.23 6.56
C LEU A 161 3.15 6.72 6.81
N ARG A 162 3.22 5.90 5.76
CA ARG A 162 3.34 4.44 5.92
C ARG A 162 4.65 3.99 6.51
N SER A 163 5.78 4.56 6.10
CA SER A 163 7.08 4.23 6.69
C SER A 163 7.14 4.63 8.16
N ALA A 164 6.58 5.78 8.52
CA ALA A 164 6.47 6.20 9.92
C ALA A 164 5.57 5.27 10.74
N ILE A 165 4.44 4.80 10.20
CA ILE A 165 3.57 3.81 10.87
C ILE A 165 4.34 2.50 11.11
N LYS A 166 5.11 2.03 10.11
CA LYS A 166 5.92 0.81 10.24
C LYS A 166 6.97 0.96 11.33
N VAL A 167 7.72 2.06 11.35
CA VAL A 167 8.72 2.34 12.39
C VAL A 167 8.08 2.51 13.77
N ALA A 168 6.94 3.20 13.86
CA ALA A 168 6.20 3.36 15.10
C ALA A 168 5.77 2.01 15.69
N ARG A 169 5.26 1.09 14.85
CA ARG A 169 4.92 -0.29 15.28
C ARG A 169 6.15 -1.09 15.70
N LEU A 170 7.27 -0.93 14.98
CA LEU A 170 8.49 -1.68 15.20
C LEU A 170 9.12 -1.37 16.57
N PHE A 171 9.11 -0.10 16.96
CA PHE A 171 9.69 0.37 18.22
C PHE A 171 8.67 0.66 19.32
N GLY A 172 7.38 0.37 19.10
CA GLY A 172 6.34 0.58 20.12
C GLY A 172 6.04 2.05 20.44
N LEU A 173 6.33 2.97 19.50
CA LEU A 173 6.22 4.42 19.72
C LEU A 173 4.76 4.81 20.06
N GLY A 174 4.58 5.69 21.04
CA GLY A 174 3.25 6.09 21.51
C GLY A 174 2.33 4.93 21.92
N GLY A 175 2.90 3.77 22.27
CA GLY A 175 2.16 2.55 22.61
C GLY A 175 1.59 1.79 21.41
N LEU A 176 2.02 2.11 20.18
CA LEU A 176 1.65 1.38 18.97
C LEU A 176 2.40 0.04 18.90
N LYS A 177 1.77 -1.03 19.38
CA LYS A 177 2.41 -2.36 19.40
C LYS A 177 2.59 -2.94 18.00
N ALA A 178 3.65 -3.75 17.85
CA ALA A 178 3.80 -4.64 16.71
C ALA A 178 2.55 -5.50 16.55
N LYS A 179 2.15 -5.78 15.29
CA LYS A 179 1.01 -6.66 15.03
C LYS A 179 1.33 -8.03 15.63
N GLN A 180 0.49 -8.52 16.54
CA GLN A 180 0.65 -9.86 17.09
C GLN A 180 0.59 -10.88 15.95
N LYS A 181 1.53 -11.83 15.93
CA LYS A 181 1.51 -12.96 15.00
C LYS A 181 0.18 -13.69 15.21
N GLU A 182 -0.63 -13.78 14.16
CA GLU A 182 -1.94 -14.43 14.23
C GLU A 182 -1.74 -15.89 14.64
N THR A 183 -2.24 -16.26 15.82
CA THR A 183 -2.09 -17.60 16.41
C THR A 183 -3.26 -18.52 16.07
N GLY A 184 -4.31 -18.00 15.43
CA GLY A 184 -5.47 -18.77 14.97
C GLY A 184 -5.30 -19.34 13.57
N PRO A 185 -6.30 -20.11 13.08
CA PRO A 185 -6.35 -20.57 11.70
C PRO A 185 -6.16 -19.42 10.72
N GLN A 186 -5.27 -19.59 9.75
CA GLN A 186 -5.00 -18.62 8.71
C GLN A 186 -5.83 -18.95 7.47
N ALA A 187 -6.45 -17.93 6.89
CA ALA A 187 -7.21 -18.04 5.66
C ALA A 187 -6.27 -18.00 4.44
N PHE A 188 -6.52 -18.89 3.48
CA PHE A 188 -5.85 -18.95 2.19
C PHE A 188 -6.89 -19.06 1.10
N VAL A 189 -6.59 -18.54 -0.10
CA VAL A 189 -7.43 -18.81 -1.27
C VAL A 189 -7.35 -20.30 -1.61
N ASP A 190 -8.50 -20.94 -1.70
CA ASP A 190 -8.61 -22.31 -2.18
C ASP A 190 -8.59 -22.33 -3.71
N LEU A 191 -7.43 -22.68 -4.25
CA LEU A 191 -7.21 -22.76 -5.70
C LEU A 191 -7.96 -23.93 -6.36
N SER A 192 -8.54 -24.84 -5.58
CA SER A 192 -9.31 -25.99 -6.08
C SER A 192 -10.78 -25.68 -6.33
N VAL A 193 -11.29 -24.55 -5.83
CA VAL A 193 -12.68 -24.14 -6.04
C VAL A 193 -12.88 -23.69 -7.47
N GLU A 194 -13.60 -24.50 -8.24
CA GLU A 194 -14.04 -24.19 -9.60
C GLU A 194 -15.56 -24.05 -9.65
N ARG A 195 -16.00 -22.82 -9.90
CA ARG A 195 -17.40 -22.43 -10.04
C ARG A 195 -17.58 -21.67 -11.34
N GLU A 196 -18.67 -21.95 -12.03
CA GLU A 196 -19.12 -21.09 -13.12
C GLU A 196 -19.85 -19.90 -12.50
N GLU A 197 -19.35 -18.71 -12.76
CA GLU A 197 -19.85 -17.48 -12.15
C GLU A 197 -20.27 -16.51 -13.26
N ASP A 198 -21.52 -16.04 -13.19
CA ASP A 198 -22.00 -14.94 -14.02
C ASP A 198 -21.75 -13.59 -13.33
N TRP A 199 -21.98 -12.49 -14.06
CA TRP A 199 -21.71 -11.16 -13.53
C TRP A 199 -22.55 -10.83 -12.29
N VAL A 200 -23.80 -11.29 -12.24
CA VAL A 200 -24.72 -11.02 -11.14
C VAL A 200 -24.28 -11.77 -9.88
N SER A 201 -23.84 -13.02 -10.02
CA SER A 201 -23.34 -13.86 -8.93
C SER A 201 -22.07 -13.26 -8.33
N LEU A 202 -21.12 -12.82 -9.16
CA LEU A 202 -19.90 -12.14 -8.72
C LEU A 202 -20.16 -10.81 -8.00
N LEU A 203 -21.22 -10.09 -8.36
CA LEU A 203 -21.63 -8.89 -7.62
C LEU A 203 -22.29 -9.24 -6.29
N THR A 204 -23.08 -10.31 -6.28
CA THR A 204 -23.89 -10.73 -5.12
C THR A 204 -23.02 -11.31 -4.02
N ASP A 205 -22.01 -12.11 -4.38
CA ASP A 205 -21.08 -12.71 -3.42
C ASP A 205 -19.95 -11.76 -2.96
N GLY A 206 -19.83 -10.60 -3.62
CA GLY A 206 -18.83 -9.58 -3.33
C GLY A 206 -17.47 -9.78 -4.01
N SER A 207 -17.31 -10.80 -4.86
CA SER A 207 -16.08 -11.03 -5.63
C SER A 207 -15.76 -9.88 -6.60
N VAL A 208 -16.80 -9.26 -7.14
CA VAL A 208 -16.76 -7.98 -7.84
C VAL A 208 -17.41 -6.93 -6.94
N ARG A 209 -16.64 -5.92 -6.51
CA ARG A 209 -17.16 -4.78 -5.74
C ARG A 209 -17.34 -3.58 -6.65
N ARG A 210 -18.38 -2.80 -6.37
CA ARG A 210 -18.77 -1.61 -7.16
C ARG A 210 -18.77 -0.36 -6.30
N LEU A 211 -18.18 0.71 -6.82
CA LEU A 211 -18.34 2.09 -6.38
C LEU A 211 -19.06 2.88 -7.48
N LYS A 212 -20.14 3.57 -7.14
CA LYS A 212 -20.85 4.49 -8.06
C LYS A 212 -20.95 5.87 -7.43
N LEU A 213 -20.46 6.88 -8.13
CA LEU A 213 -20.54 8.28 -7.73
C LEU A 213 -21.18 9.12 -8.85
N THR A 214 -22.06 10.03 -8.43
CA THR A 214 -22.60 11.11 -9.26
C THR A 214 -21.78 12.38 -9.12
N VAL A 215 -21.90 13.31 -10.06
CA VAL A 215 -21.23 14.61 -10.01
C VAL A 215 -21.61 15.39 -8.74
N ASP A 216 -22.89 15.34 -8.34
CA ASP A 216 -23.38 15.96 -7.09
C ASP A 216 -22.71 15.38 -5.84
N GLN A 217 -22.58 14.05 -5.75
CA GLN A 217 -21.95 13.39 -4.61
C GLN A 217 -20.48 13.79 -4.46
N VAL A 218 -19.77 13.96 -5.58
CA VAL A 218 -18.38 14.42 -5.57
C VAL A 218 -18.30 15.89 -5.14
N SER A 219 -19.13 16.77 -5.71
CA SER A 219 -19.18 18.19 -5.32
C SER A 219 -19.50 18.37 -3.84
N GLN A 220 -20.47 17.62 -3.31
CA GLN A 220 -20.79 17.64 -1.88
C GLN A 220 -19.64 17.13 -1.01
N SER A 221 -18.90 16.12 -1.47
CA SER A 221 -17.72 15.64 -0.76
C SER A 221 -16.63 16.70 -0.68
N PHE A 222 -16.42 17.48 -1.74
CA PHE A 222 -15.49 18.61 -1.74
C PHE A 222 -15.94 19.71 -0.78
N GLU A 223 -17.24 20.01 -0.73
CA GLU A 223 -17.79 21.01 0.19
C GLU A 223 -17.59 20.57 1.66
N ARG A 224 -17.90 19.30 1.99
CA ARG A 224 -17.66 18.74 3.33
C ARG A 224 -16.19 18.70 3.71
N ALA A 225 -15.30 18.60 2.72
CA ALA A 225 -13.86 18.65 2.88
C ALA A 225 -13.32 20.09 3.05
N GLY A 226 -14.17 21.12 3.00
CA GLY A 226 -13.79 22.52 3.12
C GLY A 226 -13.22 23.12 1.83
N ASN A 227 -13.35 22.44 0.70
CA ASN A 227 -12.85 22.89 -0.59
C ASN A 227 -13.99 23.36 -1.50
N SER A 228 -14.64 24.47 -1.11
CA SER A 228 -15.76 25.05 -1.87
C SER A 228 -15.38 25.45 -3.29
N VAL A 229 -14.10 25.73 -3.55
CA VAL A 229 -13.60 26.06 -4.90
C VAL A 229 -13.66 24.85 -5.84
N ALA A 230 -13.30 23.66 -5.33
CA ALA A 230 -13.44 22.41 -6.09
C ALA A 230 -14.91 21.96 -6.16
N ALA A 231 -15.69 22.17 -5.10
CA ALA A 231 -17.12 21.85 -5.08
C ALA A 231 -17.89 22.56 -6.20
N ASN A 232 -17.55 23.82 -6.47
CA ASN A 232 -18.15 24.66 -7.51
C ASN A 232 -17.55 24.49 -8.92
N ARG A 233 -16.79 23.41 -9.17
CA ARG A 233 -16.25 23.07 -10.49
C ARG A 233 -16.60 21.64 -10.90
N PRO A 234 -17.89 21.33 -11.08
CA PRO A 234 -18.33 19.99 -11.46
C PRO A 234 -17.89 19.62 -12.87
N GLU A 235 -17.84 18.31 -13.15
CA GLU A 235 -17.49 17.75 -14.45
C GLU A 235 -18.61 17.89 -15.48
N SER A 236 -19.83 18.14 -15.03
CA SER A 236 -21.04 18.36 -15.83
C SER A 236 -21.99 19.30 -15.10
N ASP A 237 -22.81 20.03 -15.85
CA ASP A 237 -23.90 20.86 -15.30
C ASP A 237 -25.06 20.00 -14.77
N VAL A 238 -25.14 18.72 -15.15
CA VAL A 238 -26.15 17.77 -14.67
C VAL A 238 -25.59 16.98 -13.50
N GLY A 239 -26.02 17.33 -12.29
CA GLY A 239 -25.53 16.74 -11.05
C GLY A 239 -25.71 15.22 -10.91
N GLN A 240 -26.75 14.66 -11.55
CA GLN A 240 -27.04 13.22 -11.55
C GLN A 240 -26.22 12.42 -12.57
N ASP A 241 -25.42 13.09 -13.40
CA ASP A 241 -24.52 12.39 -14.33
C ASP A 241 -23.58 11.48 -13.55
N THR A 242 -23.32 10.30 -14.12
CA THR A 242 -22.37 9.35 -13.57
C THR A 242 -20.96 9.95 -13.67
N PHE A 243 -20.44 10.40 -12.53
CA PHE A 243 -19.06 10.79 -12.40
C PHE A 243 -18.15 9.58 -12.64
N ILE A 244 -18.32 8.51 -11.85
CA ILE A 244 -17.64 7.23 -12.07
C ILE A 244 -18.49 6.05 -11.59
N GLU A 245 -18.45 4.96 -12.35
CA GLU A 245 -18.76 3.62 -11.87
C GLU A 245 -17.49 2.78 -11.97
N LEU A 246 -16.89 2.47 -10.82
CA LEU A 246 -15.66 1.71 -10.68
C LEU A 246 -15.97 0.32 -10.12
N TYR A 247 -15.40 -0.71 -10.75
CA TYR A 247 -15.51 -2.09 -10.32
C TYR A 247 -14.12 -2.65 -10.08
N ALA A 248 -13.96 -3.44 -9.03
CA ALA A 248 -12.70 -4.08 -8.67
C ALA A 248 -12.93 -5.55 -8.32
N ALA A 249 -12.04 -6.42 -8.77
CA ALA A 249 -12.06 -7.85 -8.48
C ALA A 249 -10.66 -8.45 -8.41
N LEU A 250 -10.45 -9.42 -7.51
CA LEU A 250 -9.21 -10.19 -7.42
C LEU A 250 -9.25 -11.38 -8.39
N VAL A 251 -8.71 -11.18 -9.59
CA VAL A 251 -8.81 -12.16 -10.70
C VAL A 251 -7.76 -13.27 -10.62
N SER A 252 -6.85 -13.23 -9.66
CA SER A 252 -6.00 -14.38 -9.32
C SER A 252 -6.78 -15.51 -8.61
N VAL A 253 -7.99 -15.24 -8.08
CA VAL A 253 -8.92 -16.30 -7.63
C VAL A 253 -9.44 -17.06 -8.85
N PRO A 254 -9.30 -18.40 -8.94
CA PRO A 254 -9.54 -19.12 -10.19
C PRO A 254 -10.92 -18.95 -10.82
N SER A 255 -11.98 -19.10 -10.04
CA SER A 255 -13.36 -18.98 -10.54
C SER A 255 -13.65 -17.55 -11.03
N VAL A 256 -13.31 -16.55 -10.23
CA VAL A 256 -13.44 -15.11 -10.56
C VAL A 256 -12.63 -14.76 -11.81
N GLY A 257 -11.38 -15.20 -11.87
CA GLY A 257 -10.48 -14.94 -12.99
C GLY A 257 -10.94 -15.59 -14.29
N LYS A 258 -11.36 -16.86 -14.26
CA LYS A 258 -11.91 -17.55 -15.45
C LYS A 258 -13.19 -16.88 -15.94
N ALA A 259 -14.08 -16.49 -15.04
CA ALA A 259 -15.32 -15.79 -15.40
C ALA A 259 -15.04 -14.42 -16.04
N LEU A 260 -14.22 -13.57 -15.40
CA LEU A 260 -14.01 -12.19 -15.85
C LEU A 260 -13.04 -12.07 -17.03
N LEU A 261 -12.00 -12.89 -17.10
CA LEU A 261 -10.99 -12.81 -18.17
C LEU A 261 -11.31 -13.75 -19.33
N GLY A 262 -12.07 -14.82 -19.07
CA GLY A 262 -12.20 -15.97 -19.96
C GLY A 262 -11.01 -16.93 -19.86
N PRO A 263 -11.17 -18.21 -20.26
CA PRO A 263 -10.16 -19.25 -20.01
C PRO A 263 -8.79 -18.95 -20.61
N ALA A 264 -8.75 -18.37 -21.82
CA ALA A 264 -7.50 -18.10 -22.53
C ALA A 264 -6.70 -16.96 -21.87
N GLU A 265 -7.37 -15.86 -21.51
CA GLU A 265 -6.71 -14.71 -20.88
C GLU A 265 -6.33 -15.01 -19.43
N TYR A 266 -7.16 -15.75 -18.69
CA TYR A 266 -6.80 -16.26 -17.37
C TYR A 266 -5.52 -17.11 -17.41
N LYS A 267 -5.40 -18.03 -18.39
CA LYS A 267 -4.19 -18.82 -18.60
C LYS A 267 -2.97 -17.95 -18.95
N ASN A 268 -3.15 -16.89 -19.73
CA ASN A 268 -2.07 -15.94 -20.06
C ASN A 268 -1.62 -15.16 -18.83
N MET A 269 -2.56 -14.71 -18.00
CA MET A 269 -2.26 -14.05 -16.73
C MET A 269 -1.49 -14.99 -15.80
N GLN A 270 -1.98 -16.21 -15.58
CA GLN A 270 -1.31 -17.21 -14.73
C GLN A 270 0.13 -17.50 -15.16
N LYS A 271 0.41 -17.54 -16.47
CA LYS A 271 1.79 -17.70 -16.99
C LYS A 271 2.71 -16.49 -16.71
N ARG A 272 2.14 -15.31 -16.50
CA ARG A 272 2.87 -14.07 -16.20
C ARG A 272 3.11 -13.88 -14.70
N LEU A 273 2.31 -14.51 -13.86
CA LEU A 273 2.41 -14.37 -12.42
C LEU A 273 3.60 -15.16 -11.88
N GLU A 274 4.39 -14.50 -11.04
CA GLU A 274 5.37 -15.15 -10.18
C GLU A 274 4.67 -15.92 -9.04
N PRO A 275 5.33 -16.90 -8.39
CA PRO A 275 4.74 -17.62 -7.26
C PRO A 275 4.25 -16.67 -6.16
N GLY A 276 2.97 -16.78 -5.80
CA GLY A 276 2.34 -15.94 -4.77
C GLY A 276 1.91 -14.55 -5.26
N GLN A 277 2.30 -14.14 -6.47
CA GLN A 277 1.89 -12.87 -7.06
C GLN A 277 0.39 -12.87 -7.38
N GLN A 278 -0.27 -11.74 -7.16
CA GLN A 278 -1.71 -11.59 -7.36
C GLN A 278 -2.02 -10.65 -8.53
N ALA A 279 -3.26 -10.69 -8.99
CA ALA A 279 -3.73 -9.77 -10.03
C ALA A 279 -5.16 -9.31 -9.76
N ILE A 280 -5.42 -8.04 -10.07
CA ILE A 280 -6.75 -7.43 -9.97
C ILE A 280 -7.23 -6.98 -11.35
N LEU A 281 -8.55 -6.96 -11.52
CA LEU A 281 -9.21 -6.30 -12.64
C LEU A 281 -9.90 -5.04 -12.14
N LEU A 282 -9.70 -3.94 -12.85
CA LEU A 282 -10.51 -2.73 -12.72
C LEU A 282 -11.32 -2.50 -13.99
N ALA A 283 -12.61 -2.20 -13.81
CA ALA A 283 -13.49 -1.76 -14.88
C ALA A 283 -14.16 -0.44 -14.53
N GLY A 284 -14.31 0.44 -15.51
CA GLY A 284 -14.71 1.83 -15.32
C GLY A 284 -15.67 2.33 -16.38
N ASN A 285 -16.66 3.10 -15.94
CA ASN A 285 -17.54 3.94 -16.75
C ASN A 285 -17.72 5.30 -16.09
N GLY A 286 -18.23 6.28 -16.85
CA GLY A 286 -18.53 7.63 -16.35
C GLY A 286 -17.80 8.73 -17.12
N LEU A 287 -17.82 9.92 -16.53
CA LEU A 287 -17.08 11.12 -16.98
C LEU A 287 -15.62 11.10 -16.50
N TYR A 288 -15.36 10.46 -15.35
CA TYR A 288 -14.04 10.36 -14.75
C TYR A 288 -13.42 8.98 -15.01
N SER A 289 -12.19 8.99 -15.50
CA SER A 289 -11.38 7.76 -15.71
C SER A 289 -10.53 7.47 -14.49
N PHE A 290 -10.46 6.20 -14.08
CA PHE A 290 -9.53 5.73 -13.04
C PHE A 290 -8.07 5.66 -13.55
N LYS A 291 -7.83 5.71 -14.86
CA LYS A 291 -6.47 5.49 -15.41
C LYS A 291 -5.52 6.64 -15.14
N GLY A 292 -6.06 7.85 -15.06
CA GLY A 292 -5.24 9.01 -14.79
C GLY A 292 -4.84 9.84 -16.00
N SER A 293 -4.17 10.96 -15.71
CA SER A 293 -3.52 11.80 -16.73
C SER A 293 -2.11 11.33 -17.06
N GLY A 294 -1.45 10.63 -16.14
CA GLY A 294 -0.11 10.05 -16.29
C GLY A 294 -0.03 8.76 -17.09
N TYR A 295 -1.16 8.25 -17.60
CA TYR A 295 -1.24 7.01 -18.36
C TYR A 295 -0.66 7.18 -19.78
N VAL A 296 0.67 7.16 -19.86
CA VAL A 296 1.49 7.09 -21.08
C VAL A 296 2.50 5.94 -20.94
N ARG A 297 3.19 5.57 -22.02
CA ARG A 297 4.24 4.53 -21.98
C ARG A 297 5.35 4.97 -21.01
N GLY A 298 5.72 4.10 -20.07
CA GLY A 298 6.62 4.36 -18.94
C GLY A 298 5.99 5.15 -17.79
N GLY A 299 4.70 5.44 -17.87
CA GLY A 299 3.96 6.23 -16.88
C GLY A 299 3.36 5.39 -15.75
N ILE A 300 2.64 6.08 -14.89
CA ILE A 300 2.00 5.55 -13.68
C ILE A 300 0.50 5.81 -13.69
N PHE A 301 -0.23 4.97 -12.97
CA PHE A 301 -1.66 5.16 -12.71
C PHE A 301 -1.81 6.12 -11.52
N ASP A 302 -2.13 7.37 -11.83
CA ASP A 302 -2.09 8.48 -10.86
C ASP A 302 -3.37 8.70 -10.06
N ARG A 303 -4.45 8.02 -10.43
CA ARG A 303 -5.79 8.21 -9.85
C ARG A 303 -6.23 7.11 -8.91
N PHE A 304 -5.43 6.07 -8.72
CA PHE A 304 -5.74 5.07 -7.72
C PHE A 304 -4.50 4.42 -7.14
N GLN A 305 -4.67 3.85 -5.96
CA GLN A 305 -3.73 2.91 -5.38
C GLN A 305 -4.48 1.76 -4.73
N LEU A 306 -3.79 0.62 -4.57
CA LEU A 306 -4.30 -0.49 -3.78
C LEU A 306 -3.69 -0.41 -2.38
N LEU A 307 -4.52 -0.54 -1.35
CA LEU A 307 -4.12 -0.53 0.04
C LEU A 307 -4.43 -1.87 0.70
N GLN A 308 -3.49 -2.39 1.50
CA GLN A 308 -3.74 -3.51 2.41
C GLN A 308 -2.91 -3.35 3.70
N GLY A 309 -3.59 -3.11 4.81
CA GLY A 309 -2.93 -2.82 6.08
C GLY A 309 -2.04 -1.58 5.98
N ASP A 310 -0.75 -1.73 6.29
CA ASP A 310 0.22 -0.63 6.25
C ASP A 310 0.96 -0.55 4.89
N SER A 311 0.53 -1.32 3.88
CA SER A 311 1.11 -1.37 2.53
C SER A 311 0.22 -0.67 1.50
N SER A 312 0.85 0.01 0.55
CA SER A 312 0.22 0.56 -0.66
C SER A 312 0.91 0.03 -1.91
N VAL A 313 0.17 -0.06 -3.01
CA VAL A 313 0.66 -0.39 -4.35
C VAL A 313 0.20 0.70 -5.31
N ARG A 314 1.17 1.35 -5.96
CA ARG A 314 0.93 2.20 -7.13
C ARG A 314 1.37 1.46 -8.38
N PHE A 315 0.53 1.49 -9.41
CA PHE A 315 0.76 0.72 -10.62
C PHE A 315 1.49 1.56 -11.67
N HIS A 316 2.44 0.92 -12.35
CA HIS A 316 3.05 1.42 -13.57
C HIS A 316 2.40 0.75 -14.80
N ASP A 317 2.67 1.30 -15.97
CA ASP A 317 2.18 0.75 -17.23
C ASP A 317 2.61 -0.72 -17.48
N TYR A 318 3.79 -1.14 -17.02
CA TYR A 318 4.28 -2.51 -17.15
C TYR A 318 3.56 -3.52 -16.22
N HIS A 319 2.93 -3.04 -15.14
CA HIS A 319 2.02 -3.85 -14.33
C HIS A 319 0.66 -4.07 -15.02
N HIS A 320 0.35 -3.28 -16.05
CA HIS A 320 -0.98 -3.18 -16.63
C HIS A 320 -1.11 -3.93 -17.98
N LYS A 321 -2.32 -4.44 -18.24
CA LYS A 321 -2.76 -4.87 -19.57
C LYS A 321 -4.18 -4.38 -19.84
N ARG A 322 -4.38 -3.70 -20.97
CA ARG A 322 -5.71 -3.29 -21.42
C ARG A 322 -6.52 -4.52 -21.84
N LEU A 323 -7.76 -4.58 -21.38
CA LEU A 323 -8.75 -5.56 -21.82
C LEU A 323 -9.86 -4.86 -22.61
N LYS A 324 -10.61 -5.64 -23.40
CA LYS A 324 -11.75 -5.12 -24.17
C LYS A 324 -13.00 -5.02 -23.30
N GLU A 325 -13.32 -6.10 -22.59
CA GLU A 325 -14.54 -6.27 -21.80
C GLU A 325 -14.33 -7.44 -20.80
N PRO A 326 -15.05 -7.49 -19.68
CA PRO A 326 -15.17 -8.72 -18.88
C PRO A 326 -15.94 -9.79 -19.66
N LYS A 327 -15.63 -11.07 -19.42
CA LYS A 327 -16.22 -12.21 -20.12
C LYS A 327 -17.38 -12.89 -19.39
N ALA A 328 -17.63 -12.52 -18.14
CA ALA A 328 -18.72 -13.08 -17.36
C ALA A 328 -20.07 -12.77 -18.03
N GLU A 329 -20.96 -13.75 -18.06
CA GLU A 329 -22.28 -13.59 -18.66
C GLU A 329 -23.06 -12.48 -17.95
N GLY A 330 -23.76 -11.64 -18.71
CA GLY A 330 -24.51 -10.50 -18.17
C GLY A 330 -23.65 -9.28 -17.77
N ALA A 331 -22.33 -9.30 -18.01
CA ALA A 331 -21.48 -8.13 -17.75
C ALA A 331 -21.91 -6.94 -18.64
N PRO A 332 -22.05 -5.73 -18.07
CA PRO A 332 -22.39 -4.55 -18.85
C PRO A 332 -21.20 -4.10 -19.70
N TYR A 333 -21.48 -3.22 -20.66
CA TYR A 333 -20.42 -2.57 -21.42
C TYR A 333 -19.60 -1.63 -20.53
N PHE A 334 -18.27 -1.65 -20.70
CA PHE A 334 -17.33 -0.76 -20.02
C PHE A 334 -16.48 0.01 -21.02
N LYS A 335 -16.32 1.32 -20.81
CA LYS A 335 -15.39 2.16 -21.56
C LYS A 335 -13.94 1.75 -21.28
N GLU A 336 -13.66 1.35 -20.04
CA GLU A 336 -12.31 1.06 -19.58
C GLU A 336 -12.28 -0.26 -18.82
N VAL A 337 -11.46 -1.21 -19.27
CA VAL A 337 -11.19 -2.47 -18.56
C VAL A 337 -9.69 -2.72 -18.57
N ALA A 338 -9.15 -3.05 -17.41
CA ALA A 338 -7.72 -3.19 -17.21
C ALA A 338 -7.42 -4.31 -16.21
N LEU A 339 -6.41 -5.11 -16.56
CA LEU A 339 -5.77 -6.08 -15.68
C LEU A 339 -4.51 -5.47 -15.09
N PHE A 340 -4.31 -5.62 -13.78
CA PHE A 340 -3.12 -5.17 -13.08
C PHE A 340 -2.50 -6.33 -12.30
N ILE A 341 -1.20 -6.54 -12.50
CA ILE A 341 -0.41 -7.50 -11.73
C ILE A 341 0.23 -6.76 -10.56
N LEU A 342 0.11 -7.30 -9.35
CA LEU A 342 0.70 -6.70 -8.16
C LEU A 342 2.22 -6.91 -8.16
N PRO A 343 3.03 -5.91 -7.75
CA PRO A 343 4.46 -6.08 -7.56
C PRO A 343 4.78 -7.16 -6.52
N THR A 344 5.92 -7.87 -6.68
CA THR A 344 6.32 -8.96 -5.77
C THR A 344 7.07 -8.49 -4.53
N ASP A 345 7.56 -7.26 -4.52
CA ASP A 345 8.24 -6.59 -3.40
C ASP A 345 7.27 -6.06 -2.33
N ILE A 346 5.96 -6.07 -2.62
CA ILE A 346 4.93 -5.56 -1.71
C ILE A 346 4.08 -6.73 -1.18
N PRO A 347 4.05 -6.96 0.13
CA PRO A 347 3.29 -8.07 0.69
C PRO A 347 1.79 -7.85 0.50
N PHE A 348 1.11 -8.88 -0.03
CA PHE A 348 -0.33 -8.89 -0.20
C PHE A 348 -0.89 -10.29 0.13
N ASN A 349 -1.85 -10.33 1.05
CA ASN A 349 -2.59 -11.53 1.41
C ASN A 349 -3.98 -11.51 0.73
N PRO A 350 -4.22 -12.40 -0.24
CA PRO A 350 -5.49 -12.43 -0.99
C PRO A 350 -6.69 -12.86 -0.15
N ALA A 351 -6.50 -13.39 1.05
CA ALA A 351 -7.59 -13.75 1.96
C ALA A 351 -8.00 -12.62 2.92
N LYS A 352 -7.28 -11.49 2.94
CA LYS A 352 -7.57 -10.34 3.80
C LYS A 352 -8.26 -9.21 3.03
N PRO A 353 -9.03 -8.34 3.71
CA PRO A 353 -9.58 -7.14 3.10
C PRO A 353 -8.49 -6.26 2.46
N TRP A 354 -8.84 -5.62 1.35
CA TRP A 354 -8.01 -4.67 0.62
C TRP A 354 -8.89 -3.56 0.05
N VAL A 355 -8.28 -2.44 -0.31
CA VAL A 355 -9.01 -1.23 -0.74
C VAL A 355 -8.41 -0.72 -2.03
N ILE A 356 -9.26 -0.35 -2.99
CA ILE A 356 -8.86 0.58 -4.04
C ILE A 356 -9.22 1.98 -3.56
N GLU A 357 -8.19 2.77 -3.28
CA GLU A 357 -8.38 4.19 -3.00
C GLU A 357 -8.35 4.94 -4.32
N LEU A 358 -9.49 5.54 -4.67
CA LEU A 358 -9.65 6.39 -5.84
C LEU A 358 -9.35 7.85 -5.46
N LEU A 359 -8.38 8.44 -6.13
CA LEU A 359 -8.09 9.87 -6.04
C LEU A 359 -8.88 10.65 -7.09
N ILE A 360 -9.70 11.57 -6.59
CA ILE A 360 -10.47 12.52 -7.37
C ILE A 360 -9.78 13.88 -7.32
N GLY A 361 -9.39 14.41 -8.47
CA GLY A 361 -8.76 15.73 -8.58
C GLY A 361 -9.59 16.69 -9.44
N ARG A 362 -9.93 17.87 -8.90
CA ARG A 362 -10.55 18.97 -9.65
C ARG A 362 -9.60 20.15 -9.76
N ALA A 363 -9.46 20.74 -10.95
CA ALA A 363 -8.70 21.96 -11.11
C ALA A 363 -9.39 23.12 -10.38
N VAL A 364 -8.69 23.76 -9.44
CA VAL A 364 -9.20 24.93 -8.68
C VAL A 364 -8.56 26.24 -9.10
N GLY A 365 -7.55 26.18 -9.97
CA GLY A 365 -6.90 27.30 -10.62
C GLY A 365 -5.97 26.82 -11.74
N PRO A 366 -5.18 27.72 -12.36
CA PRO A 366 -4.31 27.36 -13.48
C PRO A 366 -3.27 26.30 -13.13
N THR A 367 -2.78 26.33 -11.89
CA THR A 367 -1.72 25.45 -11.39
C THR A 367 -2.09 24.77 -10.07
N LYS A 368 -3.36 24.77 -9.68
CA LYS A 368 -3.83 24.19 -8.42
C LYS A 368 -4.97 23.20 -8.65
N LYS A 369 -4.98 22.13 -7.86
CA LYS A 369 -6.03 21.13 -7.85
C LYS A 369 -6.49 20.87 -6.41
N GLY A 370 -7.80 20.69 -6.23
CA GLY A 370 -8.36 20.12 -5.02
C GLY A 370 -8.47 18.61 -5.15
N PHE A 371 -8.19 17.88 -4.07
CA PHE A 371 -8.22 16.42 -4.04
C PHE A 371 -9.20 15.86 -3.02
N LEU A 372 -9.72 14.68 -3.35
CA LEU A 372 -10.46 13.80 -2.45
C LEU A 372 -10.01 12.37 -2.69
N THR A 373 -10.01 11.56 -1.64
CA THR A 373 -9.88 10.11 -1.74
C THR A 373 -11.22 9.45 -1.44
N ILE A 374 -11.58 8.43 -2.22
CA ILE A 374 -12.78 7.62 -2.00
C ILE A 374 -12.39 6.15 -2.07
N ASN A 375 -12.80 5.37 -1.07
CA ASN A 375 -12.41 3.98 -0.91
C ASN A 375 -13.44 3.02 -1.51
N LEU A 376 -12.95 2.06 -2.29
CA LEU A 376 -13.68 0.87 -2.71
C LEU A 376 -13.05 -0.34 -2.03
N GLU A 377 -13.69 -0.77 -0.94
CA GLU A 377 -13.28 -1.95 -0.18
C GLU A 377 -13.63 -3.25 -0.93
N ASN A 378 -12.76 -4.24 -0.82
CA ASN A 378 -12.96 -5.57 -1.36
C ASN A 378 -12.34 -6.63 -0.44
N GLN A 379 -12.93 -7.82 -0.45
CA GLN A 379 -12.45 -8.99 0.25
C GLN A 379 -12.85 -10.22 -0.57
N THR A 380 -11.97 -11.22 -0.62
CA THR A 380 -12.27 -12.50 -1.24
C THR A 380 -13.45 -13.17 -0.53
N ALA A 381 -14.44 -13.62 -1.30
CA ALA A 381 -15.63 -14.25 -0.75
C ALA A 381 -15.27 -15.53 0.02
N GLU A 382 -15.97 -15.76 1.13
CA GLU A 382 -15.67 -16.82 2.11
C GLU A 382 -15.57 -18.22 1.50
N HIS A 383 -16.40 -18.51 0.49
CA HIS A 383 -16.43 -19.82 -0.16
C HIS A 383 -15.25 -20.08 -1.11
N TYR A 384 -14.41 -19.06 -1.36
CA TYR A 384 -13.11 -19.22 -2.02
C TYR A 384 -11.95 -19.32 -1.01
N LEU A 385 -12.25 -19.31 0.29
CA LEU A 385 -11.25 -19.41 1.34
C LEU A 385 -11.24 -20.80 1.96
N LYS A 386 -10.04 -21.25 2.31
CA LYS A 386 -9.82 -22.38 3.21
C LYS A 386 -9.02 -21.91 4.41
N TYR A 387 -9.26 -22.55 5.55
CA TYR A 387 -8.61 -22.22 6.80
C TYR A 387 -7.67 -23.33 7.20
N GLU A 388 -6.38 -23.00 7.32
CA GLU A 388 -5.36 -23.94 7.75
C GLU A 388 -4.79 -23.47 9.09
N GLN A 389 -4.59 -24.42 10.01
CA GLN A 389 -3.85 -24.15 11.24
C GLN A 389 -2.41 -23.80 10.85
N PRO A 390 -1.82 -22.70 11.36
CA PRO A 390 -0.42 -22.41 11.09
C PRO A 390 0.43 -23.60 11.52
N LYS A 391 1.22 -24.17 10.60
CA LYS A 391 2.24 -25.15 10.98
C LYS A 391 3.17 -24.44 11.94
N MET A 392 3.16 -24.84 13.21
CA MET A 392 4.21 -24.45 14.15
C MET A 392 5.54 -24.85 13.52
N VAL A 393 6.36 -23.85 13.17
CA VAL A 393 7.73 -24.11 12.78
C VAL A 393 8.45 -24.52 14.05
N GLU A 394 8.90 -25.76 14.12
CA GLU A 394 9.79 -26.28 15.16
C GLU A 394 11.09 -25.46 15.11
N GLY A 395 11.13 -24.37 15.87
CA GLY A 395 12.19 -23.35 15.81
C GLY A 395 11.87 -22.06 16.55
N ASP A 396 10.58 -21.72 16.74
CA ASP A 396 10.14 -20.60 17.59
C ASP A 396 10.15 -20.94 19.11
N LEU A 397 10.64 -22.12 19.50
CA LEU A 397 10.89 -22.49 20.90
C LEU A 397 12.30 -22.06 21.31
N LEU A 398 12.54 -20.76 21.42
CA LEU A 398 13.68 -20.21 22.17
C LEU A 398 13.18 -19.15 23.15
N ALA A 399 12.64 -19.64 24.27
CA ALA A 399 12.86 -19.19 25.64
C ALA A 399 11.75 -19.81 26.50
N ASP A 400 12.14 -20.55 27.54
CA ASP A 400 11.27 -20.93 28.64
C ASP A 400 10.73 -19.66 29.31
N GLU A 401 9.64 -19.09 28.79
CA GLU A 401 8.69 -18.39 29.64
C GLU A 401 7.59 -19.38 30.00
N PRO A 402 7.21 -19.50 31.29
CA PRO A 402 6.12 -20.39 31.69
C PRO A 402 4.86 -19.92 30.97
N ILE A 403 4.42 -20.70 29.98
CA ILE A 403 3.19 -20.48 29.24
C ILE A 403 2.08 -20.35 30.28
N ALA A 404 1.67 -19.10 30.54
CA ALA A 404 0.53 -18.81 31.37
C ALA A 404 -0.63 -19.62 30.80
N THR A 405 -1.20 -20.49 31.64
CA THR A 405 -2.25 -21.42 31.25
C THR A 405 -3.33 -20.67 30.44
N PRO A 406 -3.62 -21.08 29.18
CA PRO A 406 -4.58 -20.39 28.33
C PRO A 406 -5.90 -20.18 29.07
N VAL A 407 -6.51 -19.00 28.92
CA VAL A 407 -7.71 -18.59 29.67
C VAL A 407 -8.85 -19.61 29.53
N TRP A 408 -9.00 -20.23 28.35
CA TRP A 408 -10.00 -21.29 28.13
C TRP A 408 -9.76 -22.54 29.01
N LYS A 409 -8.51 -22.88 29.29
CA LYS A 409 -8.13 -24.03 30.13
C LYS A 409 -8.35 -23.72 31.62
N LYS A 410 -8.16 -22.45 32.03
CA LYS A 410 -8.59 -21.95 33.36
C LYS A 410 -10.13 -21.97 33.51
N MET A 411 -10.86 -21.57 32.47
CA MET A 411 -12.32 -21.60 32.45
C MET A 411 -12.90 -23.02 32.46
N TRP A 412 -12.21 -23.99 31.84
CA TRP A 412 -12.61 -25.40 31.86
C TRP A 412 -12.38 -26.05 33.23
N GLN A 413 -11.23 -25.78 33.87
CA GLN A 413 -10.93 -26.26 35.23
C GLN A 413 -11.83 -25.64 36.30
N ALA A 414 -12.30 -24.42 36.09
CA ALA A 414 -13.27 -23.77 36.98
C ALA A 414 -14.71 -24.31 36.82
N LYS A 415 -14.99 -25.14 35.80
CA LYS A 415 -16.31 -25.72 35.54
C LYS A 415 -16.47 -27.18 36.00
N THR A 416 -15.43 -27.79 36.59
CA THR A 416 -15.46 -29.21 36.97
C THR A 416 -15.83 -29.49 38.43
N VAL A 417 -16.30 -28.50 39.19
CA VAL A 417 -16.91 -28.74 40.51
C VAL A 417 -18.16 -27.89 40.67
N GLU A 418 -19.29 -28.45 40.24
CA GLU A 418 -20.59 -28.29 40.90
C GLU A 418 -21.47 -29.49 40.47
N ILE A 419 -21.55 -30.45 41.41
CA ILE A 419 -22.31 -31.73 41.46
C ILE A 419 -21.75 -32.90 40.64
#